data_AF-A0A1X7U5F9-F1
#
_entry.id   AF-A0A1X7U5F9-F1
#
_cell.length_a   1.000
_cell.length_b   1.000
_cell.length_c   1.000
_cell.angle_alpha   90.00
_cell.angle_beta   90.00
_cell.angle_gamma   90.00
#
_symmetry.space_group_name_H-M   'P 1'
#
loop_
_entity.id
_entity.type
_entity.pdbx_description
1 polymer ?
#
loop_
_entity_poly.entity_id
_entity_poly.type
_entity_poly.pdbx_seq_one_letter_code
_entity_poly.pdbx_strand_id
1 'polypeptide(L)'
;PCFSHCLNLAVEKACSIAEVCKVIARCRRLVTHFHHSSKDTYILKQKQTDLHVKEQNVIQDVTTRWNSSYYMIARVVEQQQPLCAALLEVKRADLFPSDNEFIAMDVYLDVMKPLVTITEAISAQKWVTISTLRPLLHKLLKSHLIEESIDTSLAKKMKSEMNNNLSSRYTDNLLHLLSNAAFLHSRLKNLPFLSPIEVNELHDLIRQEAVQIAKSNQLAVGEIEIETDSAAVMPPTKKAK
;
A
#
# COMPACT_ATOMS: atom_id res chain seq x y z
N PRO A 1 7.81 -10.45 -2.78
CA PRO A 1 7.44 -9.70 -1.54
C PRO A 1 5.97 -9.24 -1.65
N CYS A 2 5.19 -9.28 -0.56
CA CYS A 2 3.79 -8.83 -0.56
C CYS A 2 3.71 -7.30 -0.57
N PHE A 3 2.93 -6.70 -1.48
CA PHE A 3 2.80 -5.24 -1.59
C PHE A 3 2.29 -4.61 -0.29
N SER A 4 1.20 -5.13 0.29
CA SER A 4 0.63 -4.61 1.54
C SER A 4 1.64 -4.63 2.68
N HIS A 5 2.42 -5.70 2.79
CA HIS A 5 3.49 -5.79 3.78
C HIS A 5 4.62 -4.79 3.51
N CYS A 6 5.05 -4.60 2.26
CA CYS A 6 6.07 -3.62 1.90
C CYS A 6 5.60 -2.19 2.18
N LEU A 7 4.33 -1.89 1.89
CA LEU A 7 3.72 -0.59 2.18
C LEU A 7 3.66 -0.31 3.68
N ASN A 8 3.25 -1.30 4.47
CA ASN A 8 3.26 -1.19 5.94
C ASN A 8 4.68 -0.88 6.46
N LEU A 9 5.70 -1.61 5.99
CA LEU A 9 7.07 -1.37 6.40
C LEU A 9 7.60 0.01 5.99
N ALA A 10 7.16 0.54 4.85
CA ALA A 10 7.50 1.90 4.44
C ALA A 10 6.85 2.92 5.38
N VAL A 11 5.55 2.78 5.66
CA VAL A 11 4.81 3.65 6.59
C VAL A 11 5.46 3.64 7.99
N GLU A 12 5.91 2.47 8.47
CA GLU A 12 6.62 2.37 9.75
C GLU A 12 7.87 3.26 9.81
N LYS A 13 8.56 3.50 8.69
CA LYS A 13 9.69 4.44 8.64
C LYS A 13 9.26 5.88 8.87
N ALA A 14 8.16 6.31 8.25
CA ALA A 14 7.59 7.63 8.54
C ALA A 14 7.09 7.73 9.99
N CYS A 15 6.44 6.70 10.52
CA CYS A 15 5.98 6.66 11.92
C CYS A 15 7.14 6.65 12.94
N SER A 16 8.32 6.19 12.53
CA SER A 16 9.54 6.19 13.37
C SER A 16 10.22 7.56 13.44
N ILE A 17 9.80 8.55 12.63
CA ILE A 17 10.28 9.92 12.74
C ILE A 17 9.85 10.46 14.12
N ALA A 18 10.81 11.02 14.87
CA ALA A 18 10.60 11.41 16.27
C ALA A 18 9.37 12.30 16.49
N GLU A 19 9.15 13.26 15.59
CA GLU A 19 7.99 14.16 15.63
C GLU A 19 6.66 13.41 15.43
N VAL A 20 6.58 12.53 14.43
CA VAL A 20 5.40 11.68 14.17
C VAL A 20 5.14 10.74 15.34
N CYS A 21 6.18 10.08 15.84
CA CYS A 21 6.09 9.18 16.99
C CYS A 21 5.55 9.91 18.23
N LYS A 22 6.02 11.14 18.48
CA LYS A 22 5.54 11.99 19.58
C LYS A 22 4.06 12.33 19.44
N VAL A 23 3.61 12.70 18.23
CA VAL A 23 2.22 13.01 17.92
C VAL A 23 1.31 11.79 18.08
N ILE A 24 1.71 10.63 17.56
CA ILE A 24 0.97 9.38 17.75
C ILE A 24 0.84 9.06 19.25
N ALA A 25 1.93 9.17 20.02
CA ALA A 25 1.90 8.93 21.46
C ALA A 25 1.02 9.94 22.22
N ARG A 26 0.99 11.21 21.79
CA ARG A 26 0.10 12.24 22.33
C ARG A 26 -1.36 11.86 22.12
N CYS A 27 -1.74 11.52 20.88
CA CYS A 27 -3.09 11.10 20.55
C CYS A 27 -3.51 9.85 21.34
N ARG A 28 -2.63 8.85 21.47
CA ARG A 28 -2.90 7.66 22.29
C ARG A 28 -3.25 8.02 23.73
N ARG A 29 -2.47 8.87 24.39
CA ARG A 29 -2.75 9.29 25.78
C ARG A 29 -4.10 9.99 25.92
N LEU A 30 -4.42 10.90 25.00
CA LEU A 30 -5.69 11.61 24.97
C LEU A 30 -6.85 10.64 24.78
N VAL A 31 -6.77 9.75 23.78
CA VAL A 31 -7.83 8.80 23.47
C VAL A 31 -8.02 7.79 24.61
N THR A 32 -6.93 7.26 25.17
CA THR A 32 -6.94 6.33 26.30
C THR A 32 -7.66 6.91 27.51
N HIS A 33 -7.49 8.21 27.80
CA HIS A 33 -8.20 8.87 28.89
C HIS A 33 -9.73 8.78 28.73
N PHE A 34 -10.25 9.20 27.57
CA PHE A 34 -11.69 9.11 27.30
C PHE A 34 -12.16 7.67 27.26
N HIS A 35 -11.39 6.75 26.67
CA HIS A 35 -11.79 5.35 26.57
C HIS A 35 -11.96 4.65 27.93
N HIS A 36 -11.16 5.03 28.94
CA HIS A 36 -11.26 4.47 30.29
C HIS A 36 -12.28 5.16 31.21
N SER A 37 -12.77 6.35 30.83
CA SER A 37 -13.67 7.13 31.68
C SER A 37 -15.02 7.33 31.00
N SER A 38 -16.01 6.52 31.39
CA SER A 38 -17.39 6.67 30.93
C SER A 38 -17.96 8.05 31.25
N LYS A 39 -17.57 8.63 32.39
CA LYS A 39 -17.94 9.99 32.79
C LYS A 39 -17.36 11.03 31.85
N ASP A 40 -16.06 10.96 31.57
CA ASP A 40 -15.41 11.98 30.73
C ASP A 40 -15.82 11.82 29.26
N THR A 41 -16.08 10.58 28.81
CA THR A 41 -16.72 10.32 27.50
C THR A 41 -18.12 10.93 27.41
N TYR A 42 -18.91 10.86 28.49
CA TYR A 42 -20.22 11.50 28.53
C TYR A 42 -20.10 13.03 28.42
N ILE A 43 -19.14 13.64 29.13
CA ILE A 43 -18.85 15.07 29.02
C ILE A 43 -18.42 15.43 27.58
N LEU A 44 -17.56 14.62 26.94
CA LEU A 44 -17.20 14.84 25.54
C LEU A 44 -18.42 14.86 24.63
N LYS A 45 -19.36 13.92 24.80
CA LYS A 45 -20.60 13.90 24.03
C LYS A 45 -21.45 15.14 24.27
N GLN A 46 -21.60 15.58 25.52
CA GLN A 46 -22.27 16.85 25.81
C GLN A 46 -21.62 18.02 25.08
N LYS A 47 -20.28 18.11 25.08
CA LYS A 47 -19.57 19.17 24.32
C LYS A 47 -19.75 19.07 22.81
N GLN A 48 -19.87 17.85 22.27
CA GLN A 48 -20.19 17.66 20.86
C GLN A 48 -21.59 18.21 20.54
N THR A 49 -22.58 17.89 21.39
CA THR A 49 -23.95 18.40 21.26
C THR A 49 -23.98 19.94 21.39
N ASP A 50 -23.33 20.52 22.40
CA ASP A 50 -23.29 21.96 22.66
C ASP A 50 -22.65 22.74 21.49
N LEU A 51 -21.61 22.17 20.86
CA LEU A 51 -20.91 22.76 19.73
C LEU A 51 -21.56 22.43 18.38
N HIS A 52 -22.69 21.72 18.36
CA HIS A 52 -23.40 21.31 17.15
C HIS A 52 -22.53 20.52 16.15
N VAL A 53 -21.58 19.74 16.66
CA VAL A 53 -20.76 18.83 15.86
C VAL A 53 -21.26 17.40 15.99
N LYS A 54 -20.91 16.55 15.02
CA LYS A 54 -21.35 15.16 15.00
C LYS A 54 -20.83 14.42 16.24
N GLU A 55 -21.75 13.83 17.01
CA GLU A 55 -21.40 12.97 18.15
C GLU A 55 -20.64 11.74 17.68
N GLN A 56 -19.42 11.59 18.19
CA GLN A 56 -18.50 10.53 17.79
C GLN A 56 -17.57 10.18 18.95
N ASN A 57 -17.40 8.89 19.21
CA ASN A 57 -16.39 8.44 20.16
C ASN A 57 -14.98 8.66 19.58
N VAL A 58 -13.99 8.86 20.44
CA VAL A 58 -12.58 8.77 20.03
C VAL A 58 -12.24 7.35 19.56
N ILE A 59 -11.21 7.22 18.70
CA ILE A 59 -10.79 5.93 18.13
C ILE A 59 -9.44 5.54 18.73
N GLN A 60 -9.36 4.38 19.40
CA GLN A 60 -8.10 3.81 19.84
C GLN A 60 -7.42 3.07 18.69
N ASP A 61 -6.12 3.32 18.50
CA ASP A 61 -5.36 2.62 17.47
C ASP A 61 -4.93 1.22 17.90
N VAL A 62 -4.61 0.40 16.90
CA VAL A 62 -4.06 -0.94 17.03
C VAL A 62 -2.64 -0.88 16.52
N THR A 63 -1.66 -1.03 17.41
CA THR A 63 -0.22 -0.85 17.12
C THR A 63 0.26 -1.66 15.91
N THR A 64 -0.33 -2.83 15.65
CA THR A 64 0.04 -3.71 14.54
C THR A 64 -0.61 -3.36 13.20
N ARG A 65 -1.48 -2.34 13.15
CA ARG A 65 -2.19 -1.90 11.94
C ARG A 65 -2.07 -0.40 11.78
N TRP A 66 -1.11 0.04 10.97
CA TRP A 66 -0.81 1.46 10.79
C TRP A 66 -2.03 2.33 10.39
N ASN A 67 -2.97 1.81 9.58
CA ASN A 67 -4.21 2.51 9.22
C ASN A 67 -5.01 2.99 10.45
N SER A 68 -4.97 2.22 11.54
CA SER A 68 -5.70 2.58 12.77
C SER A 68 -5.14 3.83 13.44
N SER A 69 -3.83 4.05 13.39
CA SER A 69 -3.20 5.28 13.89
C SER A 69 -3.61 6.48 13.04
N TYR A 70 -3.79 6.31 11.73
CA TYR A 70 -4.36 7.34 10.86
C TYR A 70 -5.78 7.73 11.28
N TYR A 71 -6.70 6.77 11.45
CA TYR A 71 -8.08 7.11 11.84
C TYR A 71 -8.16 7.70 13.25
N MET A 72 -7.30 7.26 14.17
CA MET A 72 -7.20 7.88 15.50
C MET A 72 -6.82 9.36 15.41
N ILE A 73 -5.75 9.69 14.68
CA ILE A 73 -5.31 11.08 14.52
C ILE A 73 -6.39 11.90 13.78
N ALA A 74 -6.97 11.34 12.71
CA ALA A 74 -8.03 12.01 11.96
C ALA A 74 -9.22 12.36 12.86
N ARG A 75 -9.64 11.45 13.75
CA ARG A 75 -10.71 11.70 14.72
C ARG A 75 -10.34 12.76 15.75
N VAL A 76 -9.08 12.81 16.20
CA VAL A 76 -8.61 13.84 17.14
C VAL A 76 -8.62 15.23 16.50
N VAL A 77 -8.17 15.35 15.25
CA VAL A 77 -8.22 16.60 14.48
C VAL A 77 -9.67 17.01 14.20
N GLU A 78 -10.51 16.09 13.73
CA GLU A 78 -11.95 16.32 13.47
C GLU A 78 -12.69 16.83 14.72
N GLN A 79 -12.32 16.35 15.90
CA GLN A 79 -12.99 16.64 17.17
C GLN A 79 -12.18 17.61 18.05
N GLN A 80 -11.29 18.42 17.48
CA GLN A 80 -10.39 19.29 18.24
C GLN A 80 -11.13 20.21 19.22
N GLN A 81 -12.19 20.90 18.77
CA GLN A 81 -12.96 21.84 19.60
C GLN A 81 -13.68 21.16 20.78
N PRO A 82 -14.51 20.12 20.58
CA PRO A 82 -15.16 19.44 21.70
C PRO A 82 -14.17 18.74 22.63
N LEU A 83 -13.06 18.19 22.11
CA LEU A 83 -12.00 17.61 22.94
C LEU A 83 -11.35 18.66 23.85
N CYS A 84 -11.07 19.86 23.33
CA CYS A 84 -10.54 20.97 24.12
C CYS A 84 -11.52 21.34 25.26
N ALA A 85 -12.79 21.57 24.92
CA ALA A 85 -13.82 21.94 25.89
C ALA A 85 -14.01 20.87 26.98
N ALA A 86 -14.04 19.59 26.58
CA ALA A 86 -14.18 18.48 27.52
C ALA A 86 -12.98 18.36 28.45
N LEU A 87 -11.76 18.45 27.93
CA LEU A 87 -10.52 18.36 28.73
C LEU A 87 -10.38 19.52 29.72
N LEU A 88 -10.85 20.72 29.37
CA LEU A 88 -10.91 21.85 30.29
C LEU A 88 -11.88 21.57 31.45
N GLU A 89 -13.06 21.02 31.16
CA GLU A 89 -14.06 20.69 32.19
C GLU A 89 -13.58 19.58 33.15
N VAL A 90 -12.94 18.53 32.62
CA VAL A 90 -12.41 17.43 33.43
C VAL A 90 -11.04 17.74 34.06
N LYS A 91 -10.54 18.98 33.90
CA LYS A 91 -9.24 19.44 34.42
C LYS A 91 -8.05 18.59 33.94
N ARG A 92 -8.09 18.15 32.67
CA ARG A 92 -7.05 17.37 31.99
C ARG A 92 -6.48 18.08 30.76
N ALA A 93 -6.34 19.39 30.83
CA ALA A 93 -5.75 20.21 29.77
C ALA A 93 -4.32 19.76 29.41
N ASP A 94 -3.61 19.06 30.30
CA ASP A 94 -2.30 18.43 30.06
C ASP A 94 -2.29 17.45 28.88
N LEU A 95 -3.45 16.84 28.59
CA LEU A 95 -3.61 15.88 27.50
C LEU A 95 -3.81 16.53 26.14
N PHE A 96 -4.25 17.79 26.09
CA PHE A 96 -4.56 18.46 24.83
C PHE A 96 -3.28 18.68 24.02
N PRO A 97 -3.26 18.36 22.71
CA PRO A 97 -2.11 18.61 21.86
C PRO A 97 -1.85 20.12 21.72
N SER A 98 -0.58 20.49 21.60
CA SER A 98 -0.19 21.87 21.25
C SER A 98 -0.46 22.18 19.77
N ASP A 99 -0.48 23.46 19.40
CA ASP A 99 -0.68 23.89 18.00
C ASP A 99 0.34 23.26 17.05
N ASN A 100 1.61 23.17 17.46
CA ASN A 100 2.65 22.49 16.67
C ASN A 100 2.37 20.99 16.52
N GLU A 101 1.83 20.34 17.54
CA GLU A 101 1.43 18.93 17.45
C GLU A 101 0.22 18.77 16.49
N PHE A 102 -0.74 19.71 16.47
CA PHE A 102 -1.83 19.71 15.48
C PHE A 102 -1.33 19.93 14.05
N ILE A 103 -0.42 20.88 13.82
CA ILE A 103 0.20 21.10 12.50
C ILE A 103 0.89 19.81 12.02
N ALA A 104 1.61 19.12 12.91
CA ALA A 104 2.25 17.84 12.58
C ALA A 104 1.23 16.72 12.34
N MET A 105 0.07 16.72 13.02
CA MET A 105 -1.04 15.81 12.73
C MET A 105 -1.61 16.04 11.33
N ASP A 106 -1.86 17.30 10.95
CA ASP A 106 -2.40 17.64 9.63
C ASP A 106 -1.44 17.21 8.51
N VAL A 107 -0.14 17.51 8.67
CA VAL A 107 0.90 17.04 7.75
C VAL A 107 0.92 15.52 7.66
N TYR A 108 0.83 14.82 8.80
CA TYR A 108 0.80 13.36 8.82
C TYR A 108 -0.42 12.82 8.06
N LEU A 109 -1.60 13.39 8.29
CA LEU A 109 -2.84 12.97 7.64
C LEU A 109 -2.77 13.18 6.13
N ASP A 110 -2.29 14.33 5.67
CA ASP A 110 -2.19 14.62 4.24
C ASP A 110 -1.25 13.66 3.51
N VAL A 111 -0.10 13.37 4.10
CA VAL A 111 0.88 12.42 3.53
C VAL A 111 0.33 10.98 3.52
N MET A 112 -0.39 10.58 4.58
CA MET A 112 -0.85 9.19 4.76
C MET A 112 -2.14 8.87 4.02
N LYS A 113 -3.01 9.85 3.76
CA LYS A 113 -4.31 9.68 3.10
C LYS A 113 -4.26 8.85 1.81
N PRO A 114 -3.40 9.14 0.81
CA PRO A 114 -3.35 8.33 -0.42
C PRO A 114 -2.95 6.87 -0.13
N LEU A 115 -2.07 6.63 0.84
CA LEU A 115 -1.61 5.29 1.21
C LEU A 115 -2.74 4.47 1.86
N VAL A 116 -3.59 5.12 2.67
CA VAL A 116 -4.77 4.49 3.29
C VAL A 116 -5.75 4.07 2.20
N THR A 117 -6.09 4.99 1.28
CA THR A 117 -6.99 4.69 0.15
C THR A 117 -6.50 3.52 -0.70
N ILE A 118 -5.19 3.47 -0.97
CA ILE A 118 -4.58 2.35 -1.71
C ILE A 118 -4.71 1.04 -0.92
N THR A 119 -4.43 1.06 0.37
CA THR A 119 -4.48 -0.14 1.23
C THR A 119 -5.90 -0.67 1.36
N GLU A 120 -6.89 0.20 1.53
CA GLU A 120 -8.31 -0.15 1.55
C GLU A 120 -8.75 -0.75 0.22
N ALA A 121 -8.39 -0.13 -0.90
CA ALA A 121 -8.71 -0.62 -2.23
C ALA A 121 -8.12 -2.02 -2.50
N ILE A 122 -6.89 -2.27 -2.05
CA ILE A 122 -6.23 -3.57 -2.16
C ILE A 122 -6.89 -4.61 -1.25
N SER A 123 -7.23 -4.21 -0.02
CA SER A 123 -7.84 -5.10 0.97
C SER A 123 -9.28 -5.47 0.64
N ALA A 124 -10.00 -4.63 -0.11
CA ALA A 124 -11.34 -4.91 -0.62
C ALA A 124 -11.35 -5.87 -1.83
N GLN A 125 -10.22 -6.06 -2.51
CA GLN A 125 -10.14 -6.94 -3.67
C GLN A 125 -9.97 -8.40 -3.24
N LYS A 126 -10.84 -9.28 -3.74
CA LYS A 126 -10.70 -10.74 -3.54
C LYS A 126 -9.42 -11.29 -4.18
N TRP A 127 -8.96 -10.65 -5.26
CA TRP A 127 -7.73 -11.00 -5.97
C TRP A 127 -7.02 -9.72 -6.40
N VAL A 128 -5.90 -9.40 -5.76
CA VAL A 128 -5.04 -8.30 -6.22
C VAL A 128 -4.32 -8.78 -7.48
N THR A 129 -4.66 -8.21 -8.62
CA THR A 129 -4.02 -8.61 -9.88
C THR A 129 -2.60 -8.04 -9.93
N ILE A 130 -1.59 -8.89 -10.02
CA ILE A 130 -0.17 -8.49 -10.08
C ILE A 130 0.12 -7.43 -11.17
N SER A 131 -0.68 -7.41 -12.23
CA SER A 131 -0.63 -6.41 -13.31
C SER A 131 -0.90 -4.97 -12.87
N THR A 132 -1.65 -4.76 -11.79
CA THR A 132 -1.98 -3.41 -11.28
C THR A 132 -0.90 -2.85 -10.37
N LEU A 133 -0.01 -3.72 -9.86
CA LEU A 133 1.03 -3.33 -8.90
C LEU A 133 2.08 -2.41 -9.52
N ARG A 134 2.49 -2.62 -10.79
CA ARG A 134 3.47 -1.74 -11.44
C ARG A 134 2.96 -0.29 -11.58
N PRO A 135 1.78 -0.02 -12.17
CA PRO A 135 1.24 1.34 -12.21
C PRO A 135 1.07 1.96 -10.82
N LEU A 136 0.61 1.17 -9.85
CA LEU A 136 0.43 1.64 -8.47
C LEU A 136 1.76 2.05 -7.82
N LEU A 137 2.77 1.19 -7.94
CA LEU A 137 4.11 1.44 -7.41
C LEU A 137 4.74 2.66 -8.08
N HIS A 138 4.58 2.79 -9.40
CA HIS A 138 5.04 3.97 -10.11
C HIS A 138 4.36 5.23 -9.56
N LYS A 139 3.03 5.25 -9.43
CA LYS A 139 2.30 6.40 -8.89
C LYS A 139 2.74 6.76 -7.47
N LEU A 140 3.02 5.76 -6.63
CA LEU A 140 3.53 5.99 -5.28
C LEU A 140 4.92 6.61 -5.30
N LEU A 141 5.89 5.96 -5.96
CA LEU A 141 7.30 6.35 -5.92
C LEU A 141 7.61 7.60 -6.76
N LYS A 142 6.83 7.84 -7.81
CA LYS A 142 7.07 8.91 -8.80
C LYS A 142 6.09 10.07 -8.72
N SER A 143 5.14 10.03 -7.79
CA SER A 143 4.22 11.15 -7.56
C SER A 143 3.95 11.36 -6.08
N HIS A 144 3.30 10.42 -5.39
CA HIS A 144 2.84 10.65 -4.02
C HIS A 144 3.97 10.80 -2.98
N LEU A 145 5.08 10.07 -3.16
CA LEU A 145 6.22 10.07 -2.24
C LEU A 145 7.40 10.90 -2.78
N ILE A 146 7.15 11.81 -3.74
CA ILE A 146 8.14 12.79 -4.19
C ILE A 146 8.03 14.05 -3.33
N GLU A 147 9.18 14.57 -2.92
CA GLU A 147 9.29 15.85 -2.23
C GLU A 147 8.92 17.01 -3.16
N GLU A 148 7.97 17.84 -2.75
CA GLU A 148 7.55 19.04 -3.46
C GLU A 148 8.10 20.29 -2.78
N SER A 149 8.28 21.38 -3.53
CA SER A 149 8.81 22.63 -2.96
C SER A 149 7.93 23.19 -1.83
N ILE A 150 6.61 23.03 -1.98
CA ILE A 150 5.56 23.45 -1.03
C ILE A 150 5.51 22.58 0.23
N ASP A 151 6.10 21.38 0.22
CA ASP A 151 6.05 20.46 1.36
C ASP A 151 6.79 21.05 2.58
N THR A 152 6.20 20.84 3.76
CA THR A 152 6.86 21.11 5.05
C THR A 152 8.09 20.21 5.22
N SER A 153 9.00 20.58 6.12
CA SER A 153 10.17 19.76 6.46
C SER A 153 9.78 18.35 6.92
N LEU A 154 8.70 18.25 7.71
CA LEU A 154 8.15 16.97 8.16
C LEU A 154 7.61 16.15 6.99
N ALA A 155 6.83 16.75 6.10
CA ALA A 155 6.28 16.07 4.91
C ALA A 155 7.40 15.53 4.01
N LYS A 156 8.42 16.34 3.72
CA LYS A 156 9.58 15.92 2.92
C LYS A 156 10.26 14.71 3.55
N LYS A 157 10.55 14.77 4.85
CA LYS A 157 11.18 13.67 5.58
C LYS A 157 10.34 12.39 5.55
N MET A 158 9.03 12.50 5.78
CA MET A 158 8.11 11.37 5.71
C MET A 158 8.09 10.73 4.31
N LYS A 159 7.92 11.55 3.26
CA LYS A 159 7.92 11.10 1.87
C LYS A 159 9.24 10.42 1.50
N SER A 160 10.37 11.04 1.85
CA SER A 160 11.72 10.53 1.56
C SER A 160 11.99 9.17 2.22
N GLU A 161 11.73 9.04 3.54
CA GLU A 161 11.93 7.79 4.28
C GLU A 161 11.06 6.64 3.72
N MET A 162 9.80 6.93 3.40
CA MET A 162 8.91 5.96 2.77
C MET A 162 9.36 5.59 1.36
N ASN A 163 9.77 6.57 0.55
CA ASN A 163 10.22 6.34 -0.82
C ASN A 163 11.47 5.46 -0.85
N ASN A 164 12.48 5.79 -0.03
CA ASN A 164 13.73 5.04 0.07
C ASN A 164 13.48 3.60 0.58
N ASN A 165 12.60 3.44 1.57
CA ASN A 165 12.28 2.11 2.08
C ASN A 165 11.48 1.28 1.08
N LEU A 166 10.54 1.89 0.36
CA LEU A 166 9.70 1.17 -0.58
C LEU A 166 10.48 0.83 -1.85
N SER A 167 11.22 1.78 -2.43
CA SER A 167 12.02 1.57 -3.65
C SER A 167 13.08 0.49 -3.46
N SER A 168 13.81 0.48 -2.34
CA SER A 168 14.83 -0.55 -2.05
C SER A 168 14.29 -1.98 -1.98
N ARG A 169 12.97 -2.17 -1.79
CA ARG A 169 12.35 -3.50 -1.74
C ARG A 169 11.97 -4.05 -3.12
N TYR A 170 11.96 -3.21 -4.14
CA TYR A 170 11.62 -3.57 -5.51
C TYR A 170 12.87 -3.51 -6.39
N THR A 171 13.55 -4.64 -6.50
CA THR A 171 14.70 -4.81 -7.41
C THR A 171 14.27 -4.69 -8.87
N ASP A 172 15.23 -4.39 -9.75
CA ASP A 172 14.97 -4.24 -11.20
C ASP A 172 14.31 -5.48 -11.80
N ASN A 173 14.74 -6.68 -11.39
CA ASN A 173 14.11 -7.94 -11.82
C ASN A 173 12.63 -8.02 -11.42
N LEU A 174 12.29 -7.57 -10.20
CA LEU A 174 10.89 -7.55 -9.76
C LEU A 174 10.09 -6.48 -10.50
N LEU A 175 10.67 -5.29 -10.73
CA LEU A 175 10.04 -4.25 -11.54
C LEU A 175 9.79 -4.69 -12.97
N HIS A 176 10.71 -5.45 -13.57
CA HIS A 176 10.57 -6.03 -14.89
C HIS A 176 9.42 -7.06 -14.91
N LEU A 177 9.38 -8.00 -13.95
CA LEU A 177 8.27 -8.94 -13.81
C LEU A 177 6.91 -8.24 -13.70
N LEU A 178 6.82 -7.20 -12.86
CA LEU A 178 5.59 -6.43 -12.70
C LEU A 178 5.22 -5.66 -13.97
N SER A 179 6.21 -5.22 -14.76
CA SER A 179 5.99 -4.55 -16.05
C SER A 179 5.49 -5.55 -17.11
N ASN A 180 6.04 -6.77 -17.17
CA ASN A 180 5.54 -7.84 -18.02
C ASN A 180 4.08 -8.20 -17.67
N ALA A 181 3.78 -8.33 -16.37
CA ALA A 181 2.42 -8.57 -15.91
C ALA A 181 1.44 -7.45 -16.29
N ALA A 182 1.88 -6.18 -16.20
CA ALA A 182 1.09 -5.03 -16.63
C ALA A 182 0.88 -5.00 -18.14
N PHE A 183 1.90 -5.35 -18.93
CA PHE A 183 1.82 -5.43 -20.39
C PHE A 183 0.79 -6.46 -20.86
N LEU A 184 0.76 -7.64 -20.25
CA LEU A 184 -0.19 -8.70 -20.58
C LEU A 184 -1.64 -8.36 -20.18
N HIS A 185 -1.84 -7.31 -19.38
CA HIS A 185 -3.17 -6.92 -18.95
C HIS A 185 -3.87 -6.08 -20.02
N SER A 186 -4.97 -6.60 -20.56
CA SER A 186 -5.69 -6.02 -21.71
C SER A 186 -6.12 -4.55 -21.54
N ARG A 187 -6.32 -4.08 -20.29
CA ARG A 187 -6.68 -2.69 -19.98
C ARG A 187 -5.49 -1.75 -19.78
N LEU A 188 -4.26 -2.26 -19.75
CA LEU A 188 -3.03 -1.48 -19.48
C LEU A 188 -2.09 -1.43 -20.70
N LYS A 189 -2.58 -1.75 -21.91
CA LYS A 189 -1.78 -1.91 -23.13
C LYS A 189 -0.83 -0.76 -23.46
N ASN A 190 -1.20 0.47 -23.12
CA ASN A 190 -0.38 1.65 -23.43
C ASN A 190 0.60 2.02 -22.31
N LEU A 191 0.62 1.27 -21.20
CA LEU A 191 1.53 1.42 -20.07
C LEU A 191 1.84 2.89 -19.73
N PRO A 192 0.82 3.73 -19.44
CA PRO A 192 0.97 5.20 -19.36
C PRO A 192 1.88 5.68 -18.22
N PHE A 193 2.32 4.75 -17.37
CA PHE A 193 3.21 4.96 -16.25
C PHE A 193 4.69 4.66 -16.60
N LEU A 194 5.00 4.23 -17.82
CA LEU A 194 6.36 4.05 -18.31
C LEU A 194 6.69 5.14 -19.33
N SER A 195 7.97 5.52 -19.40
CA SER A 195 8.47 6.37 -20.47
C SER A 195 8.45 5.62 -21.81
N PRO A 196 8.43 6.33 -22.96
CA PRO A 196 8.48 5.68 -24.27
C PRO A 196 9.68 4.75 -24.46
N ILE A 197 10.82 5.08 -23.82
CA ILE A 197 12.04 4.28 -23.85
C ILE A 197 11.81 2.96 -23.10
N GLU A 198 11.32 3.02 -21.86
CA GLU A 198 11.01 1.83 -21.05
C GLU A 198 9.95 0.93 -21.73
N VAL A 199 8.97 1.51 -22.42
CA VAL A 199 7.96 0.74 -23.18
C VAL A 199 8.60 -0.02 -24.34
N ASN A 200 9.49 0.63 -25.11
CA ASN A 200 10.18 -0.01 -26.22
C ASN A 200 11.09 -1.14 -25.75
N GLU A 201 11.88 -0.91 -24.70
CA GLU A 201 12.72 -1.94 -24.08
C GLU A 201 11.91 -3.15 -23.61
N LEU A 202 10.76 -2.89 -22.97
CA LEU A 202 9.84 -3.93 -22.53
C LEU A 202 9.28 -4.73 -23.71
N HIS A 203 8.87 -4.06 -24.79
CA HIS A 203 8.35 -4.71 -25.99
C HIS A 203 9.41 -5.61 -26.64
N ASP A 204 10.67 -5.16 -26.71
CA ASP A 204 11.75 -5.93 -27.31
C ASP A 204 12.10 -7.17 -26.48
N LEU A 205 12.16 -7.04 -25.15
CA LEU A 205 12.39 -8.17 -24.24
C LEU A 205 11.26 -9.21 -24.35
N ILE A 206 10.01 -8.78 -24.30
CA ILE A 206 8.85 -9.70 -24.43
C ILE A 206 8.83 -10.37 -25.80
N ARG A 207 9.17 -9.64 -26.87
CA ARG A 207 9.28 -10.22 -28.22
C ARG A 207 10.38 -11.28 -28.26
N GLN A 208 11.54 -11.03 -27.66
CA GLN A 208 12.63 -12.01 -27.60
C GLN A 208 12.21 -13.27 -26.83
N GLU A 209 11.60 -13.12 -25.65
CA GLU A 209 11.08 -14.24 -24.86
C GLU A 209 10.04 -15.05 -25.63
N ALA A 210 9.09 -14.39 -26.29
CA ALA A 210 8.06 -15.05 -27.10
C ALA A 210 8.66 -15.88 -28.24
N VAL A 211 9.70 -15.35 -28.92
CA VAL A 211 10.42 -16.08 -29.96
C VAL A 211 11.16 -17.29 -29.39
N GLN A 212 11.78 -17.17 -28.20
CA GLN A 212 12.47 -18.29 -27.55
C GLN A 212 11.49 -19.39 -27.15
N ILE A 213 10.34 -19.03 -26.54
CA ILE A 213 9.29 -19.99 -26.17
C ILE A 213 8.74 -20.70 -27.40
N ALA A 214 8.52 -19.98 -28.51
CA ALA A 214 8.07 -20.60 -29.75
C ALA A 214 9.07 -21.62 -30.31
N LYS A 215 10.38 -21.32 -30.26
CA LYS A 215 11.45 -22.25 -30.67
C LYS A 215 11.55 -23.47 -29.75
N SER A 216 11.47 -23.27 -28.43
CA SER A 216 11.48 -24.37 -27.45
C SER A 216 10.27 -25.29 -27.61
N ASN A 217 9.09 -24.74 -27.88
CA ASN A 217 7.89 -25.53 -28.12
C ASN A 217 7.97 -26.32 -29.44
N GLN A 218 8.61 -25.77 -30.49
CA GLN A 218 8.86 -26.51 -31.73
C GLN A 218 9.82 -27.69 -31.54
N LEU A 219 10.84 -27.54 -30.70
CA LEU A 219 11.77 -28.62 -30.35
C LEU A 219 11.10 -29.73 -29.52
N ALA A 220 10.22 -29.37 -28.58
CA ALA A 220 9.48 -30.32 -27.75
C ALA A 220 8.43 -31.13 -28.53
N VAL A 221 7.86 -30.57 -29.61
CA VAL A 221 6.93 -31.30 -30.50
C VAL A 221 7.69 -32.27 -31.42
N GLY A 222 8.92 -31.93 -31.83
CA GLY A 222 9.75 -32.81 -32.68
C GLY A 222 10.31 -34.06 -31.98
N GLU A 223 10.40 -34.07 -30.64
CA GLU A 223 10.83 -35.27 -29.89
C GLU A 223 9.71 -36.31 -29.70
N ILE A 224 8.44 -35.93 -29.84
CA ILE A 224 7.29 -36.85 -29.67
C ILE A 224 7.00 -37.64 -30.96
N GLU A 225 7.44 -37.17 -32.14
CA GLU A 225 7.14 -37.80 -33.43
C GLU A 225 8.14 -38.91 -33.87
N ILE A 226 9.10 -39.32 -33.03
CA ILE A 226 10.14 -40.32 -33.41
C ILE A 226 9.86 -41.75 -32.88
N GLU A 227 8.80 -42.00 -32.12
CA GLU A 227 8.38 -43.37 -31.74
C GLU A 227 7.16 -43.86 -32.52
N THR A 228 7.27 -43.98 -33.85
CA THR A 228 6.44 -44.95 -34.59
C THR A 228 7.23 -45.72 -35.66
N ASP A 229 7.35 -47.01 -35.35
CA ASP A 229 7.19 -48.14 -36.28
C ASP A 229 8.41 -48.62 -37.10
N SER A 230 9.13 -49.58 -36.52
CA SER A 230 9.85 -50.61 -37.28
C SER A 230 9.60 -51.98 -36.65
N ALA A 231 8.41 -52.54 -36.89
CA ALA A 231 8.17 -53.97 -36.72
C ALA A 231 7.77 -54.57 -38.08
N ALA A 232 8.76 -55.12 -38.78
CA ALA A 232 8.57 -55.85 -40.02
C ALA A 232 7.66 -57.08 -39.79
N VAL A 233 6.55 -57.13 -40.52
CA VAL A 233 5.58 -58.22 -40.52
C VAL A 233 6.14 -59.41 -41.33
N MET A 234 6.32 -60.56 -40.70
CA MET A 234 6.50 -61.87 -41.38
C MET A 234 5.16 -62.62 -41.45
N PRO A 235 4.87 -63.37 -42.53
CA PRO A 235 3.60 -64.08 -42.70
C PRO A 235 3.58 -65.45 -41.99
N PRO A 236 2.40 -65.97 -41.58
CA PRO A 236 2.32 -67.20 -40.81
C PRO A 236 2.38 -68.45 -41.70
N THR A 237 3.25 -69.39 -41.32
CA THR A 237 3.29 -70.75 -41.86
C THR A 237 2.14 -71.59 -41.29
N LYS A 238 1.32 -72.16 -42.18
CA LYS A 238 0.37 -73.25 -41.89
C LYS A 238 1.13 -74.49 -41.37
N LYS A 239 0.58 -75.15 -40.34
CA LYS A 239 0.50 -76.62 -40.30
C LYS A 239 -0.60 -77.09 -39.36
N ALA A 240 -1.45 -77.94 -39.91
CA ALA A 240 -2.42 -78.77 -39.23
C ALA A 240 -1.73 -80.04 -38.69
N LYS A 241 -2.06 -80.43 -37.46
CA LYS A 241 -2.57 -81.76 -37.08
C LYS A 241 -3.01 -81.74 -35.63
#